data_AF-A0A5R2MWU6-F1
#
_entry.id   AF-A0A5R2MWU6-F1
#
_cell.length_a   1.000
_cell.length_b   1.000
_cell.length_c   1.000
_cell.angle_alpha   90.00
_cell.angle_beta   90.00
_cell.angle_gamma   90.00
#
_symmetry.space_group_name_H-M   'P 1'
#
loop_
_entity.id
_entity.type
_entity.pdbx_description
1 polymer ?
#
loop_
_entity_poly.entity_id
_entity_poly.type
_entity_poly.pdbx_seq_one_letter_code
_entity_poly.pdbx_strand_id
1 'polypeptide(L)'
;HAAHAFMPGKFVFPGGRTDPADSRIPTATALNQHEEAKLTAGPGRTSHARARAIALSAVRETYEEAGLLIGRKGAFATTRRDWQGFVEHGVAPSLEALRFVARAITPPNRV
;
A
#
# COMPACT_ATOMS: atom_id res chain seq x y z
N HIS A 1 -19.60 -3.66 -7.23
CA HIS A 1 -18.68 -4.31 -8.19
C HIS A 1 -17.65 -3.30 -8.66
N ALA A 2 -16.47 -3.28 -8.03
CA ALA A 2 -15.39 -2.39 -8.42
C ALA A 2 -14.77 -2.89 -9.73
N ALA A 3 -14.73 -2.06 -10.76
CA ALA A 3 -14.09 -2.38 -12.03
C ALA A 3 -12.56 -2.47 -11.83
N HIS A 4 -12.06 -3.68 -11.60
CA HIS A 4 -10.65 -3.98 -11.83
C HIS A 4 -10.47 -4.07 -13.34
N ALA A 5 -9.63 -3.21 -13.91
CA ALA A 5 -9.22 -3.32 -15.32
C ALA A 5 -8.37 -4.59 -15.45
N PHE A 6 -9.02 -5.72 -15.72
CA PHE A 6 -8.37 -7.02 -15.83
C PHE A 6 -7.60 -7.09 -17.16
N MET A 7 -6.28 -7.35 -17.10
CA MET A 7 -5.42 -7.50 -18.27
C MET A 7 -5.05 -8.99 -18.43
N PRO A 8 -5.88 -9.81 -19.10
CA PRO A 8 -5.61 -11.23 -19.25
C PRO A 8 -4.27 -11.49 -19.96
N GLY A 9 -3.52 -12.48 -19.50
CA GLY A 9 -2.26 -12.92 -20.11
C GLY A 9 -1.03 -12.08 -19.74
N LYS A 10 -1.11 -11.15 -18.77
CA LYS A 10 0.04 -10.39 -18.28
C LYS A 10 0.38 -10.75 -16.83
N PHE A 11 1.68 -10.87 -16.55
CA PHE A 11 2.18 -10.89 -15.18
C PHE A 11 2.22 -9.46 -14.63
N VAL A 12 1.67 -9.27 -13.44
CA VAL A 12 1.63 -7.98 -12.74
C VAL A 12 2.11 -8.18 -11.30
N PHE A 13 2.65 -7.12 -10.70
CA PHE A 13 2.89 -7.10 -9.26
C PHE A 13 1.57 -6.94 -8.50
N PRO A 14 1.48 -7.39 -7.24
CA PRO A 14 0.32 -7.13 -6.40
C PRO A 14 -0.01 -5.64 -6.37
N GLY A 15 -1.28 -5.29 -6.55
CA GLY A 15 -1.65 -3.89 -6.56
C GLY A 15 -3.10 -3.62 -6.94
N GLY A 16 -3.63 -2.56 -6.34
CA GLY A 16 -5.01 -2.18 -6.51
C GLY A 16 -5.25 -0.71 -6.22
N ARG A 17 -6.51 -0.36 -5.98
CA ARG A 17 -6.89 1.00 -5.62
C ARG A 17 -6.47 1.26 -4.18
N THR A 18 -5.66 2.30 -3.95
CA THR A 18 -5.35 2.77 -2.60
C THR A 18 -6.61 3.26 -1.88
N ASP A 19 -6.97 2.65 -0.76
CA ASP A 19 -7.99 3.15 0.18
C ASP A 19 -7.37 4.26 1.04
N PRO A 20 -7.91 5.50 1.05
CA PRO A 20 -7.46 6.55 1.96
C PRO A 20 -7.45 6.14 3.45
N ALA A 21 -8.30 5.20 3.87
CA ALA A 21 -8.34 4.69 5.23
C ALA A 21 -7.07 3.92 5.62
N ASP A 22 -6.32 3.39 4.66
CA ASP A 22 -5.04 2.71 4.91
C ASP A 22 -4.06 3.64 5.63
N SER A 23 -4.14 4.97 5.41
CA SER A 23 -3.31 5.95 6.12
C SER A 23 -3.41 5.87 7.65
N ARG A 24 -4.51 5.34 8.20
CA ARG A 24 -4.80 5.28 9.63
C ARG A 24 -4.39 3.96 10.27
N ILE A 25 -3.86 3.02 9.50
CA ILE A 25 -3.42 1.72 10.03
C ILE A 25 -2.15 1.93 10.88
N PRO A 26 -2.12 1.42 12.12
CA PRO A 26 -0.91 1.43 12.94
C PRO A 26 0.21 0.64 12.26
N THR A 27 1.45 1.10 12.40
CA THR A 27 2.61 0.45 11.78
C THR A 27 3.73 0.27 12.80
N ALA A 28 4.47 -0.82 12.70
CA ALA A 28 5.68 -1.04 13.49
C ALA A 28 6.77 -0.01 13.19
N THR A 29 6.85 0.43 11.93
CA THR A 29 7.75 1.48 11.48
C THR A 29 7.07 2.41 10.49
N ALA A 30 7.44 3.69 10.52
CA ALA A 30 7.00 4.65 9.53
C ALA A 30 7.74 4.45 8.19
N LEU A 31 7.17 5.01 7.12
CA LEU A 31 7.88 5.10 5.85
C LEU A 31 9.12 5.97 6.04
N ASN A 32 10.23 5.62 5.39
CA ASN A 32 11.42 6.44 5.42
C ASN A 32 11.10 7.84 4.89
N GLN A 33 11.52 8.89 5.61
CA GLN A 33 11.22 10.29 5.25
C GLN A 33 11.70 10.67 3.84
N HIS A 34 12.80 10.08 3.36
CA HIS A 34 13.28 10.31 2.00
C HIS A 34 12.34 9.71 0.95
N GLU A 35 11.77 8.53 1.23
CA GLU A 35 10.79 7.89 0.35
C GLU A 35 9.43 8.61 0.39
N GLU A 36 9.04 9.10 1.57
CA GLU A 36 7.88 9.97 1.70
C GLU A 36 8.07 11.28 0.92
N ALA A 37 9.24 11.91 1.01
CA ALA A 37 9.56 13.12 0.24
C ALA A 37 9.47 12.90 -1.27
N LYS A 38 9.94 11.75 -1.78
CA LYS A 38 9.78 11.40 -3.20
C LYS A 38 8.32 11.28 -3.61
N LEU A 39 7.48 10.66 -2.77
CA LEU A 39 6.05 10.51 -3.01
C LEU A 39 5.32 11.85 -3.01
N THR A 40 5.69 12.77 -2.11
CA THR A 40 5.06 14.09 -1.99
C THR A 40 5.57 15.11 -3.02
N ALA A 41 6.77 14.92 -3.57
CA ALA A 41 7.35 15.77 -4.61
C ALA A 41 6.77 15.55 -6.01
N GLY A 42 6.04 14.45 -6.24
CA GLY A 42 5.49 14.10 -7.54
C GLY A 42 4.33 15.00 -8.02
N PRO A 43 3.88 14.84 -9.29
CA PRO A 43 2.76 15.60 -9.83
C PRO A 43 1.45 15.35 -9.06
N GLY A 44 0.75 16.45 -8.76
CA GLY A 44 -0.41 16.46 -7.88
C GLY A 44 0.00 16.44 -6.41
N ARG A 45 -0.53 17.39 -5.61
CA ARG A 45 -0.19 17.62 -4.20
C ARG A 45 -0.52 16.39 -3.34
N THR A 46 0.37 15.39 -3.34
CA THR A 46 0.22 14.18 -2.54
C THR A 46 0.51 14.56 -1.10
N SER A 47 -0.51 14.54 -0.25
CA SER A 47 -0.33 14.80 1.18
C SER A 47 0.44 13.65 1.85
N HIS A 48 1.03 13.91 3.01
CA HIS A 48 1.65 12.89 3.85
C HIS A 48 0.71 11.70 4.13
N ALA A 49 -0.56 11.98 4.42
CA ALA A 49 -1.58 10.95 4.60
C ALA A 49 -1.79 10.11 3.33
N ARG A 50 -1.78 10.73 2.14
CA ARG A 50 -1.91 10.02 0.87
C ARG A 50 -0.67 9.19 0.55
N ALA A 51 0.53 9.71 0.81
CA ALA A 51 1.79 8.96 0.65
C ALA A 51 1.80 7.71 1.55
N ARG A 52 1.39 7.88 2.82
CA ARG A 52 1.24 6.76 3.76
C ARG A 52 0.19 5.75 3.30
N ALA A 53 -0.96 6.20 2.81
CA ALA A 53 -1.99 5.31 2.27
C ALA A 53 -1.46 4.50 1.07
N ILE A 54 -0.73 5.12 0.14
CA ILE A 54 -0.12 4.44 -1.02
C ILE A 54 0.83 3.33 -0.57
N ALA A 55 1.70 3.62 0.40
CA ALA A 55 2.65 2.65 0.94
C ALA A 55 1.94 1.49 1.64
N LEU A 56 0.92 1.77 2.46
CA LEU A 56 0.16 0.75 3.17
C LEU A 56 -0.75 -0.07 2.26
N SER A 57 -1.31 0.55 1.22
CA SER A 57 -2.06 -0.22 0.22
C SER A 57 -1.15 -1.21 -0.49
N ALA A 58 0.10 -0.85 -0.82
CA ALA A 58 1.03 -1.82 -1.42
C ALA A 58 1.30 -3.03 -0.51
N VAL A 59 1.43 -2.81 0.80
CA VAL A 59 1.58 -3.89 1.80
C VAL A 59 0.32 -4.75 1.90
N ARG A 60 -0.85 -4.13 1.95
CA ARG A 60 -2.15 -4.82 2.03
C ARG A 60 -2.42 -5.67 0.79
N GLU A 61 -2.29 -5.10 -0.41
CA GLU A 61 -2.53 -5.80 -1.67
C GLU A 61 -1.52 -6.96 -1.86
N THR A 62 -0.28 -6.79 -1.41
CA THR A 62 0.73 -7.89 -1.40
C THR A 62 0.28 -9.07 -0.55
N TYR A 63 -0.38 -8.81 0.59
CA TYR A 63 -0.96 -9.88 1.39
C TYR A 63 -2.21 -10.48 0.75
N GLU A 64 -3.15 -9.64 0.29
CA GLU A 64 -4.41 -10.10 -0.29
C GLU A 64 -4.22 -10.96 -1.55
N GLU A 65 -3.27 -10.60 -2.41
CA GLU A 65 -3.08 -11.26 -3.71
C GLU A 65 -1.98 -12.33 -3.69
N ALA A 66 -0.97 -12.21 -2.82
CA ALA A 66 0.17 -13.14 -2.78
C ALA A 66 0.36 -13.85 -1.43
N GLY A 67 -0.44 -13.55 -0.40
CA GLY A 67 -0.32 -14.15 0.93
C GLY A 67 0.94 -13.74 1.70
N LEU A 68 1.66 -12.71 1.24
CA LEU A 68 2.93 -12.28 1.83
C LEU A 68 2.71 -11.16 2.85
N LEU A 69 3.07 -11.42 4.10
CA LEU A 69 3.01 -10.43 5.18
C LEU A 69 4.32 -9.63 5.25
N ILE A 70 4.26 -8.34 4.95
CA ILE A 70 5.39 -7.41 5.09
C ILE A 70 5.26 -6.64 6.40
N GLY A 71 6.06 -7.02 7.39
CA GLY A 71 5.98 -6.42 8.72
C GLY A 71 6.99 -6.96 9.70
N ARG A 72 6.80 -6.60 10.96
CA ARG A 72 7.55 -7.16 12.10
C ARG A 72 6.62 -8.04 12.91
N LYS A 73 7.11 -9.19 13.39
CA LYS A 73 6.37 -9.98 14.38
C LYS A 73 6.13 -9.15 15.63
N GLY A 74 4.91 -9.15 16.13
CA GLY A 74 4.53 -8.37 17.31
C GLY A 74 3.02 -8.16 17.41
N ALA A 75 2.60 -7.60 18.53
CA ALA A 75 1.19 -7.27 18.76
C ALA A 75 0.73 -6.24 17.72
N PHE A 76 -0.36 -6.55 17.03
CA PHE A 76 -1.03 -5.67 16.09
C PHE A 76 -2.54 -5.86 16.24
N ALA A 77 -3.28 -4.74 16.24
CA ALA A 77 -4.73 -4.75 16.37
C ALA A 77 -5.33 -3.63 15.52
N THR A 78 -6.43 -3.95 14.85
CA THR A 78 -7.23 -3.00 14.07
C THR A 78 -8.62 -3.58 13.87
N THR A 79 -9.62 -2.72 13.67
CA THR A 79 -10.99 -3.13 13.32
C THR A 79 -11.20 -3.24 11.80
N ARG A 80 -10.17 -2.93 11.01
CA ARG A 80 -10.24 -2.97 9.54
C ARG A 80 -10.18 -4.41 9.06
N ARG A 81 -11.23 -4.85 8.35
CA ARG A 81 -11.39 -6.21 7.84
C ARG A 81 -10.21 -6.66 6.99
N ASP A 82 -9.76 -5.80 6.09
CA ASP A 82 -8.72 -6.15 5.11
C ASP A 82 -7.32 -6.30 5.74
N TRP A 83 -7.19 -5.95 7.02
CA TRP A 83 -5.97 -6.07 7.81
C TRP A 83 -6.06 -7.18 8.87
N GLN A 84 -7.17 -7.92 8.96
CA GLN A 84 -7.31 -8.99 9.98
C GLN A 84 -6.28 -10.10 9.79
N GLY A 85 -5.85 -10.39 8.57
CA GLY A 85 -4.75 -11.34 8.33
C GLY A 85 -3.46 -10.98 9.07
N PHE A 86 -3.12 -9.70 9.18
CA PHE A 86 -1.97 -9.25 9.96
C PHE A 86 -2.18 -9.47 11.47
N VAL A 87 -3.41 -9.28 11.97
CA VAL A 87 -3.78 -9.53 13.37
C VAL A 87 -3.67 -11.02 13.70
N GLU A 88 -4.29 -11.87 12.88
CA GLU A 88 -4.32 -13.32 13.03
C GLU A 88 -2.91 -13.93 13.07
N HIS A 89 -1.99 -13.40 12.26
CA HIS A 89 -0.62 -13.88 12.19
C HIS A 89 0.35 -13.19 13.16
N GLY A 90 -0.13 -12.24 13.98
CA GLY A 90 0.71 -11.50 14.92
C GLY A 90 1.83 -10.71 14.23
N VAL A 91 1.51 -10.04 13.12
CA VAL A 91 2.44 -9.22 12.35
C VAL A 91 1.94 -7.78 12.33
N ALA A 92 2.75 -6.85 12.83
CA ALA A 92 2.51 -5.43 12.68
C ALA A 92 3.13 -4.95 11.35
N PRO A 93 2.39 -4.27 10.46
CA PRO A 93 2.92 -3.84 9.17
C PRO A 93 4.09 -2.86 9.33
N SER A 94 5.11 -2.99 8.49
CA SER A 94 6.35 -2.22 8.56
C SER A 94 6.61 -1.56 7.20
N LEU A 95 6.93 -0.27 7.20
CA LEU A 95 7.19 0.49 5.97
C LEU A 95 8.68 0.79 5.75
N GLU A 96 9.56 0.43 6.70
CA GLU A 96 11.00 0.74 6.67
C GLU A 96 11.75 0.22 5.44
N ALA A 97 11.31 -0.93 4.90
CA ALA A 97 11.95 -1.60 3.77
C ALA A 97 11.41 -1.12 2.42
N LEU A 98 10.32 -0.34 2.40
CA LEU A 98 9.74 0.14 1.15
C LEU A 98 10.62 1.24 0.54
N ARG A 99 10.74 1.19 -0.79
CA ARG A 99 11.42 2.21 -1.59
C ARG A 99 10.49 2.62 -2.73
N PHE A 100 10.34 3.92 -2.91
CA PHE A 100 9.65 4.50 -4.04
C PHE A 100 10.57 4.44 -5.26
N VAL A 101 10.13 3.73 -6.30
CA VAL A 101 10.88 3.59 -7.56
C VAL A 101 10.39 4.61 -8.58
N ALA A 102 9.08 4.62 -8.86
CA ALA A 102 8.48 5.50 -9.86
C ALA A 102 6.96 5.64 -9.65
N ARG A 103 6.37 6.64 -10.32
CA ARG A 103 4.92 6.80 -10.44
C ARG A 103 4.54 6.96 -11.91
N ALA A 104 3.86 5.97 -12.45
CA ALA A 104 3.27 6.04 -13.79
C ALA A 104 1.82 6.52 -13.67
N ILE A 105 1.46 7.58 -14.43
CA ILE A 105 0.09 8.08 -14.52
C ILE A 105 -0.40 7.75 -15.93
N THR A 106 -1.45 6.94 -16.02
CA THR A 106 -2.06 6.61 -17.31
C THR A 106 -2.51 7.89 -18.00
N PRO A 107 -2.08 8.15 -19.25
CA PRO A 107 -2.49 9.35 -19.98
C PRO A 107 -4.02 9.43 -20.10
N PRO A 108 -4.62 10.62 -20.01
CA PRO A 108 -6.01 10.79 -20.41
C PRO A 108 -6.11 10.48 -21.92
N ASN A 109 -7.12 9.70 -22.33
CA ASN A 109 -7.48 9.35 -23.73
C ASN A 109 -6.93 8.02 -24.31
N ARG A 110 -6.91 6.92 -23.56
CA ARG A 110 -6.98 5.57 -24.16
C ARG A 110 -8.18 4.80 -23.63
N VAL A 111 -9.33 5.04 -24.26
CA VAL A 111 -10.35 4.02 -24.51
C VAL A 111 -10.16 3.51 -25.92
#